data_AF-Q3J2P9-F1
#
_entry.id   AF-Q3J2P9-F1
#
_cell.length_a   1.000
_cell.length_b   1.000
_cell.length_c   1.000
_cell.angle_alpha   90.00
_cell.angle_beta   90.00
_cell.angle_gamma   90.00
#
_symmetry.space_group_name_H-M   'P 1'
#
loop_
_entity.id
_entity.type
_entity.pdbx_description
1 polymer ?
#
loop_
_entity_poly.entity_id
_entity_poly.type
_entity_poly.pdbx_seq_one_letter_code
_entity_poly.pdbx_strand_id
1 'polypeptide(L)'
;MSSKQLKTLCVMALGLALAPAAWAQDTPAAPAADAPAAQAPAEGAAAPQGLSMGQEDPADGIGSTYVAATHGDWEQRCVRTEDGADPCQMYQLLKDGEGNSVAEISMFALPAGQQAAAGATIVAPLETLLTANLTMGVDAAKPKVYPFSWCNRAGCFARVGFTQAEVDAFKKGNKSVVTIVPAVAPDQKVALNVSLKGFTAAYDAVKASNEKAEAAQKPAAE
;
A
#
# COMPACT_ATOMS: atom_id res chain seq x y z
N MET A 1 -20.58 -3.73 35.88
CA MET A 1 -20.15 -2.69 36.84
C MET A 1 -19.95 -1.40 36.08
N SER A 2 -20.67 -0.36 36.49
CA SER A 2 -20.85 0.93 35.83
C SER A 2 -20.19 2.01 36.69
N SER A 3 -19.47 2.95 36.08
CA SER A 3 -19.08 4.22 36.72
C SER A 3 -18.87 5.25 35.60
N LYS A 4 -19.89 6.00 35.18
CA LYS A 4 -20.31 7.33 35.69
C LYS A 4 -19.12 8.29 35.85
N GLN A 5 -18.91 9.18 34.88
CA GLN A 5 -19.45 10.56 34.81
C GLN A 5 -18.80 11.48 35.85
N LEU A 6 -17.91 12.36 35.40
CA LEU A 6 -17.52 13.55 36.15
C LEU A 6 -17.89 14.78 35.32
N LYS A 7 -18.77 15.58 35.93
CA LYS A 7 -19.44 16.77 35.44
C LYS A 7 -18.80 18.00 36.09
N THR A 8 -18.94 19.13 35.42
CA THR A 8 -18.98 20.50 35.98
C THR A 8 -17.64 21.23 36.11
N LEU A 9 -17.47 22.32 35.36
CA LEU A 9 -17.56 23.68 35.93
C LEU A 9 -17.71 24.75 34.82
N CYS A 10 -18.85 25.46 34.86
CA CYS A 10 -19.09 26.72 34.17
C CYS A 10 -18.52 27.88 35.01
N VAL A 11 -17.83 28.84 34.39
CA VAL A 11 -17.85 30.26 34.81
C VAL A 11 -17.72 31.13 33.56
N MET A 12 -18.82 31.77 33.18
CA MET A 12 -18.83 32.98 32.34
C MET A 12 -18.59 34.19 33.25
N ALA A 13 -17.68 35.08 32.88
CA ALA A 13 -17.55 36.41 33.47
C ALA A 13 -17.55 37.47 32.36
N LEU A 14 -18.65 38.22 32.33
CA LEU A 14 -18.94 39.41 31.53
C LEU A 14 -18.38 40.62 32.29
N GLY A 15 -17.59 41.49 31.64
CA GLY A 15 -17.04 42.71 32.25
C GLY A 15 -16.99 43.86 31.25
N LEU A 16 -17.78 44.89 31.50
CA LEU A 16 -17.95 46.12 30.72
C LEU A 16 -16.75 47.08 30.82
N ALA A 17 -16.66 47.93 29.78
CA ALA A 17 -15.73 49.01 29.49
C ALA A 17 -15.40 50.01 30.61
N LEU A 18 -14.22 50.64 30.50
CA LEU A 18 -13.93 52.05 30.84
C LEU A 18 -12.60 52.47 30.19
N ALA A 19 -12.66 53.47 29.30
CA ALA A 19 -11.49 54.11 28.68
C ALA A 19 -10.94 55.23 29.58
N PRO A 20 -9.64 55.56 29.46
CA PRO A 20 -9.21 56.94 29.69
C PRO A 20 -8.35 57.51 28.54
N ALA A 21 -8.73 58.75 28.21
CA ALA A 21 -7.96 59.91 27.80
C ALA A 21 -6.56 59.74 27.16
N ALA A 22 -6.48 60.27 25.94
CA ALA A 22 -5.27 60.69 25.28
C ALA A 22 -4.55 61.83 26.05
N TRP A 23 -3.24 61.69 26.25
CA TRP A 23 -2.34 62.81 26.45
C TRP A 23 -1.43 62.91 25.23
N ALA A 24 -1.49 64.06 24.58
CA ALA A 24 -0.54 64.48 23.56
C ALA A 24 0.75 64.95 24.24
N GLN A 25 1.89 64.43 23.80
CA GLN A 25 3.18 65.08 24.00
C GLN A 25 3.93 65.12 22.67
N ASP A 26 4.23 66.34 22.26
CA ASP A 26 5.02 66.73 21.09
C ASP A 26 6.35 65.97 21.00
N THR A 27 6.54 65.29 19.88
CA THR A 27 7.85 64.78 19.44
C THR A 27 8.27 65.60 18.22
N PRO A 28 9.52 66.09 18.14
CA PRO A 28 9.93 67.08 17.15
C PRO A 28 9.88 66.54 15.71
N ALA A 29 9.50 67.42 14.78
CA ALA A 29 9.53 67.17 13.35
C ALA A 29 10.95 66.82 12.87
N ALA A 30 11.10 65.61 12.32
CA ALA A 30 12.23 65.20 11.49
C ALA A 30 11.88 65.45 10.00
N PRO A 31 12.88 65.70 9.13
CA PRO A 31 12.66 66.26 7.80
C PRO A 31 11.90 65.31 6.87
N ALA A 32 11.09 65.89 5.99
CA ALA A 32 10.39 65.20 4.91
C ALA A 32 11.38 64.46 3.99
N ALA A 33 11.16 63.16 3.83
CA ALA A 33 11.77 62.33 2.81
C ALA A 33 10.66 61.85 1.85
N ASP A 34 10.92 62.00 0.56
CA ASP A 34 10.05 61.68 -0.57
C ASP A 34 9.36 60.30 -0.45
N ALA A 35 8.06 60.30 -0.70
CA ALA A 35 7.26 59.09 -0.85
C ALA A 35 7.59 58.40 -2.20
N PRO A 36 8.02 57.13 -2.22
CA PRO A 36 8.10 56.39 -3.46
C PRO A 36 6.69 56.02 -3.93
N ALA A 37 6.44 56.26 -5.22
CA ALA A 37 5.23 55.82 -5.92
C ALA A 37 5.03 54.30 -5.81
N ALA A 38 3.78 53.89 -5.61
CA ALA A 38 3.37 52.48 -5.61
C ALA A 38 3.73 51.81 -6.94
N GLN A 39 4.61 50.81 -6.88
CA GLN A 39 4.93 49.94 -8.00
C GLN A 39 3.99 48.74 -7.98
N ALA A 40 3.37 48.46 -9.13
CA ALA A 40 2.55 47.28 -9.37
C ALA A 40 3.36 45.98 -9.09
N PRO A 41 2.71 44.86 -8.74
CA PRO A 41 3.43 43.61 -8.42
C PRO A 41 4.23 43.16 -9.64
N ALA A 42 5.54 43.04 -9.49
CA ALA A 42 6.40 42.42 -10.48
C ALA A 42 6.06 40.93 -10.58
N GLU A 43 5.71 40.48 -11.78
CA GLU A 43 5.80 39.06 -12.16
C GLU A 43 7.24 38.58 -11.95
N GLY A 44 7.41 37.51 -11.18
CA GLY A 44 8.71 36.87 -10.95
C GLY A 44 9.38 37.21 -9.62
N ALA A 45 8.71 36.93 -8.50
CA ALA A 45 9.42 36.78 -7.24
C ALA A 45 10.30 35.52 -7.32
N ALA A 46 11.61 35.71 -7.50
CA ALA A 46 12.58 34.63 -7.39
C ALA A 46 12.45 33.97 -6.01
N ALA A 47 12.26 32.65 -5.99
CA ALA A 47 12.20 31.88 -4.75
C ALA A 47 13.48 32.09 -3.92
N PRO A 48 13.42 32.05 -2.58
CA PRO A 48 14.60 32.16 -1.72
C PRO A 48 15.63 31.12 -2.13
N GLN A 49 16.89 31.54 -2.28
CA GLN A 49 17.94 30.69 -2.85
C GLN A 49 18.15 29.45 -1.97
N GLY A 50 17.80 28.27 -2.48
CA GLY A 50 18.06 26.97 -1.84
C GLY A 50 16.82 26.13 -1.51
N LEU A 51 15.61 26.62 -1.79
CA LEU A 51 14.40 25.80 -1.66
C LEU A 51 14.05 25.14 -3.00
N SER A 52 13.99 23.81 -3.02
CA SER A 52 13.47 23.05 -4.16
C SER A 52 11.97 23.29 -4.26
N MET A 53 11.50 23.77 -5.42
CA MET A 53 10.07 23.97 -5.68
C MET A 53 9.36 22.66 -6.09
N GLY A 54 10.05 21.52 -5.95
CA GLY A 54 9.60 20.25 -6.49
C GLY A 54 9.70 20.21 -8.01
N GLN A 55 9.80 19.01 -8.55
CA GLN A 55 9.53 18.74 -9.95
C GLN A 55 8.48 17.63 -9.97
N GLU A 56 7.65 17.60 -11.00
CA GLU A 56 6.70 16.51 -11.20
C GLU A 56 7.48 15.21 -11.36
N ASP A 57 7.18 14.25 -10.48
CA ASP A 57 7.68 12.88 -10.62
C ASP A 57 6.93 12.22 -11.78
N PRO A 58 7.62 11.77 -12.85
CA PRO A 58 6.99 11.03 -13.94
C PRO A 58 6.68 9.59 -13.49
N ALA A 59 5.97 9.46 -12.37
CA ALA A 59 5.64 8.20 -11.69
C ALA A 59 4.88 7.21 -12.59
N ASP A 60 4.43 7.64 -13.77
CA ASP A 60 3.69 6.85 -14.75
C ASP A 60 4.49 6.42 -15.99
N GLY A 61 5.83 6.44 -15.94
CA GLY A 61 6.69 5.97 -17.02
C GLY A 61 6.74 4.44 -17.18
N ILE A 62 7.41 3.97 -18.25
CA ILE A 62 7.71 2.54 -18.46
C ILE A 62 8.40 1.95 -17.23
N GLY A 63 7.99 0.75 -16.82
CA GLY A 63 8.48 0.07 -15.61
C GLY A 63 7.78 0.48 -14.31
N SER A 64 6.93 1.51 -14.32
CA SER A 64 6.11 1.87 -13.16
C SER A 64 4.99 0.84 -12.91
N THR A 65 4.66 0.64 -11.64
CA THR A 65 3.54 -0.22 -11.23
C THR A 65 2.27 0.60 -11.03
N TYR A 66 1.11 0.10 -11.46
CA TYR A 66 -0.18 0.73 -11.23
C TYR A 66 -1.27 -0.30 -10.92
N VAL A 67 -2.37 0.14 -10.28
CA VAL A 67 -3.56 -0.70 -10.06
C VAL A 67 -4.48 -0.54 -11.26
N ALA A 68 -4.60 -1.58 -12.09
CA ALA A 68 -5.46 -1.56 -13.27
C ALA A 68 -6.94 -1.78 -12.92
N ALA A 69 -7.20 -2.62 -11.91
CA ALA A 69 -8.55 -2.92 -11.44
C ALA A 69 -8.54 -3.42 -9.99
N THR A 70 -9.70 -3.41 -9.35
CA THR A 70 -9.92 -4.03 -8.04
C THR A 70 -11.11 -4.98 -8.13
N HIS A 71 -10.92 -6.22 -7.69
CA HIS A 71 -11.92 -7.28 -7.73
C HIS A 71 -12.15 -7.79 -6.30
N GLY A 72 -13.20 -7.29 -5.65
CA GLY A 72 -13.43 -7.60 -4.25
C GLY A 72 -12.27 -7.13 -3.40
N ASP A 73 -11.56 -8.06 -2.76
CA ASP A 73 -10.45 -7.77 -1.86
C ASP A 73 -9.08 -7.97 -2.54
N TRP A 74 -9.06 -8.06 -3.88
CA TRP A 74 -7.84 -8.25 -4.68
C TRP A 74 -7.61 -7.08 -5.63
N GLU A 75 -6.39 -6.58 -5.66
CA GLU A 75 -5.94 -5.58 -6.63
C GLU A 75 -5.27 -6.28 -7.81
N GLN A 76 -5.65 -5.93 -9.04
CA GLN A 76 -4.86 -6.24 -10.22
C GLN A 76 -3.79 -5.16 -10.38
N ARG A 77 -2.54 -5.51 -10.10
CA ARG A 77 -1.38 -4.61 -10.23
C ARG A 77 -0.58 -4.97 -11.47
N CYS A 78 -0.34 -4.00 -12.34
CA CYS A 78 0.36 -4.19 -13.61
C CYS A 78 1.61 -3.31 -13.68
N VAL A 79 2.54 -3.68 -14.56
CA VAL A 79 3.77 -2.93 -14.82
C VAL A 79 3.68 -2.36 -16.23
N ARG A 80 3.87 -1.05 -16.39
CA ARG A 80 3.79 -0.40 -17.71
C ARG A 80 4.92 -0.87 -18.64
N THR A 81 4.58 -1.32 -19.84
CA THR A 81 5.52 -1.73 -20.90
C THR A 81 5.43 -0.82 -22.12
N GLU A 82 6.46 -0.82 -22.96
CA GLU A 82 6.54 0.05 -24.15
C GLU A 82 5.46 -0.27 -25.19
N ASP A 83 5.05 -1.54 -25.28
CA ASP A 83 4.03 -2.05 -26.20
C ASP A 83 2.59 -1.95 -25.65
N GLY A 84 2.43 -1.50 -24.41
CA GLY A 84 1.15 -1.42 -23.69
C GLY A 84 0.56 -2.78 -23.31
N ALA A 85 1.28 -3.89 -23.55
CA ALA A 85 0.90 -5.22 -23.13
C ALA A 85 1.42 -5.51 -21.72
N ASP A 86 0.85 -4.79 -20.75
CA ASP A 86 1.35 -4.75 -19.38
C ASP A 86 1.14 -6.10 -18.65
N PRO A 87 2.21 -6.76 -18.15
CA PRO A 87 2.08 -7.92 -17.30
C PRO A 87 1.55 -7.51 -15.92
N CYS A 88 0.71 -8.36 -15.36
CA CYS A 88 0.00 -8.13 -14.11
C CYS A 88 0.18 -9.27 -13.10
N GLN A 89 -0.09 -8.93 -11.85
CA GLN A 89 -0.26 -9.85 -10.72
C GLN A 89 -1.47 -9.42 -9.90
N MET A 90 -2.15 -10.36 -9.25
CA MET A 90 -3.16 -10.03 -8.26
C MET A 90 -2.51 -9.93 -6.89
N TYR A 91 -2.90 -8.93 -6.11
CA TYR A 91 -2.29 -8.57 -4.85
C TYR A 91 -3.31 -8.48 -3.72
N GLN A 92 -2.90 -8.89 -2.52
CA GLN A 92 -3.62 -8.61 -1.28
C GLN A 92 -2.66 -8.36 -0.12
N LEU A 93 -2.93 -7.30 0.64
CA LEU A 93 -2.29 -7.05 1.94
C LEU A 93 -3.01 -7.86 3.01
N LEU A 94 -2.27 -8.72 3.69
CA LEU A 94 -2.78 -9.66 4.68
C LEU A 94 -2.73 -9.05 6.07
N LYS A 95 -3.85 -9.19 6.79
CA LYS A 95 -4.02 -8.67 8.15
C LYS A 95 -4.15 -9.78 9.18
N ASP A 96 -3.69 -9.50 10.39
CA ASP A 96 -3.94 -10.36 11.54
C ASP A 96 -5.36 -10.19 12.10
N GLY A 97 -5.66 -10.90 13.19
CA GLY A 97 -6.96 -10.84 13.86
C GLY A 97 -7.29 -9.48 14.50
N GLU A 98 -6.29 -8.61 14.68
CA GLU A 98 -6.45 -7.26 15.23
C GLU A 98 -6.56 -6.21 14.12
N GLY A 99 -6.37 -6.60 12.86
CA GLY A 99 -6.46 -5.74 11.69
C GLY A 99 -5.15 -5.06 11.30
N ASN A 100 -4.03 -5.43 11.93
CA ASN A 100 -2.71 -4.92 11.58
C ASN A 100 -2.26 -5.52 10.25
N SER A 101 -1.62 -4.72 9.40
CA SER A 101 -1.00 -5.20 8.17
C SER A 101 0.29 -5.96 8.51
N VAL A 102 0.35 -7.25 8.15
CA VAL A 102 1.47 -8.12 8.54
C VAL A 102 2.25 -8.65 7.35
N ALA A 103 1.57 -9.25 6.38
CA ALA A 103 2.23 -9.86 5.22
C ALA A 103 1.51 -9.46 3.95
N GLU A 104 2.06 -9.80 2.81
CA GLU A 104 1.38 -9.62 1.52
C GLU A 104 1.53 -10.86 0.65
N ILE A 105 0.53 -11.09 -0.19
CA ILE A 105 0.54 -12.11 -1.22
C ILE A 105 0.35 -11.46 -2.57
N SER A 106 1.20 -11.83 -3.51
CA SER A 106 1.00 -11.55 -4.93
C SER A 106 1.01 -12.85 -5.72
N MET A 107 0.13 -12.96 -6.72
CA MET A 107 -0.08 -14.19 -7.46
C MET A 107 -0.33 -13.91 -8.95
N PHE A 108 0.07 -14.84 -9.80
CA PHE A 108 -0.13 -14.80 -11.25
C PHE A 108 -0.36 -16.21 -11.80
N ALA A 109 -1.07 -16.29 -12.93
CA ALA A 109 -1.23 -17.55 -13.66
C ALA A 109 0.08 -17.91 -14.39
N LEU A 110 0.41 -19.19 -14.42
CA LEU A 110 1.52 -19.72 -15.22
C LEU A 110 1.00 -20.24 -16.58
N PRO A 111 1.86 -20.26 -17.61
CA PRO A 111 1.53 -20.91 -18.88
C PRO A 111 1.09 -22.36 -18.70
N ALA A 112 0.17 -22.81 -19.57
CA ALA A 112 -0.34 -24.18 -19.53
C ALA A 112 0.77 -25.23 -19.76
N GLY A 113 0.57 -26.44 -19.24
CA GLY A 113 1.50 -27.57 -19.40
C GLY A 113 2.57 -27.67 -18.30
N GLN A 114 2.60 -26.75 -17.35
CA GLN A 114 3.43 -26.84 -16.14
C GLN A 114 2.71 -27.59 -15.02
N GLN A 115 3.48 -28.13 -14.07
CA GLN A 115 2.93 -28.78 -12.87
C GLN A 115 2.12 -27.79 -12.00
N ALA A 116 2.57 -26.53 -11.93
CA ALA A 116 1.86 -25.46 -11.27
C ALA A 116 1.04 -24.67 -12.29
N ALA A 117 -0.23 -24.42 -11.98
CA ALA A 117 -1.11 -23.56 -12.75
C ALA A 117 -0.97 -22.08 -12.36
N ALA A 118 -0.50 -21.81 -11.14
CA ALA A 118 -0.26 -20.46 -10.64
C ALA A 118 1.01 -20.41 -9.79
N GLY A 119 1.67 -19.25 -9.84
CA GLY A 119 2.78 -18.90 -8.96
C GLY A 119 2.38 -17.76 -8.04
N ALA A 120 2.84 -17.79 -6.80
CA ALA A 120 2.69 -16.69 -5.85
C ALA A 120 3.98 -16.38 -5.11
N THR A 121 4.11 -15.12 -4.72
CA THR A 121 5.11 -14.65 -3.76
C THR A 121 4.38 -14.19 -2.51
N ILE A 122 4.78 -14.73 -1.36
CA ILE A 122 4.32 -14.23 -0.06
C ILE A 122 5.51 -13.58 0.63
N VAL A 123 5.34 -12.33 1.05
CA VAL A 123 6.35 -11.57 1.79
C VAL A 123 5.89 -11.45 3.23
N ALA A 124 6.59 -12.14 4.13
CA ALA A 124 6.40 -12.02 5.57
C ALA A 124 7.34 -10.96 6.16
N PRO A 125 7.03 -10.40 7.34
CA PRO A 125 7.92 -9.46 8.03
C PRO A 125 9.33 -9.99 8.27
N LEU A 126 10.25 -9.06 8.48
CA LEU A 126 11.50 -9.37 9.18
C LEU A 126 11.21 -9.96 10.56
N GLU A 127 12.19 -10.67 11.12
CA GLU A 127 12.02 -11.44 12.37
C GLU A 127 10.99 -12.59 12.25
N THR A 128 10.73 -13.09 11.04
CA THR A 128 10.02 -14.36 10.84
C THR A 128 10.98 -15.55 11.04
N LEU A 129 10.56 -16.58 11.79
CA LEU A 129 11.31 -17.80 12.03
C LEU A 129 11.33 -18.70 10.78
N LEU A 130 12.42 -18.61 10.02
CA LEU A 130 12.51 -19.28 8.70
C LEU A 130 12.45 -20.81 8.77
N THR A 131 13.00 -21.40 9.82
CA THR A 131 13.02 -22.87 10.01
C THR A 131 11.63 -23.46 10.27
N ALA A 132 10.67 -22.64 10.74
CA ALA A 132 9.28 -23.06 10.89
C ALA A 132 8.52 -23.11 9.56
N ASN A 133 9.07 -22.50 8.51
CA ASN A 133 8.45 -22.33 7.19
C ASN A 133 7.11 -21.58 7.25
N LEU A 134 6.57 -21.25 6.07
CA LEU A 134 5.22 -20.73 5.93
C LEU A 134 4.26 -21.92 5.74
N THR A 135 3.06 -21.85 6.31
CA THR A 135 1.99 -22.81 5.97
C THR A 135 0.78 -22.11 5.39
N MET A 136 0.13 -22.71 4.41
CA MET A 136 -1.07 -22.17 3.80
C MET A 136 -2.13 -23.25 3.59
N GLY A 137 -3.40 -22.92 3.87
CA GLY A 137 -4.54 -23.80 3.65
C GLY A 137 -5.74 -23.05 3.07
N VAL A 138 -6.65 -23.80 2.44
CA VAL A 138 -7.95 -23.32 1.95
C VAL A 138 -9.04 -24.15 2.62
N ASP A 139 -9.99 -23.48 3.25
CA ASP A 139 -11.08 -24.06 4.04
C ASP A 139 -10.59 -25.15 5.02
N ALA A 140 -11.14 -26.36 4.90
CA ALA A 140 -10.79 -27.52 5.73
C ALA A 140 -9.71 -28.42 5.11
N ALA A 141 -9.13 -28.03 3.97
CA ALA A 141 -8.05 -28.79 3.36
C ALA A 141 -6.80 -28.77 4.26
N LYS A 142 -6.04 -29.87 4.24
CA LYS A 142 -4.79 -29.97 5.00
C LYS A 142 -3.82 -28.86 4.55
N PRO A 143 -3.32 -28.01 5.46
CA PRO A 143 -2.35 -26.98 5.09
C PRO A 143 -1.07 -27.57 4.50
N LYS A 144 -0.52 -26.89 3.50
CA LYS A 144 0.76 -27.21 2.89
C LYS A 144 1.86 -26.31 3.44
N VAL A 145 3.08 -26.83 3.45
CA VAL A 145 4.28 -26.15 3.95
C VAL A 145 5.06 -25.60 2.77
N TYR A 146 5.49 -24.35 2.86
CA TYR A 146 6.25 -23.63 1.86
C TYR A 146 7.49 -23.02 2.50
N PRO A 147 8.70 -23.40 2.06
CA PRO A 147 9.92 -22.86 2.62
C PRO A 147 10.12 -21.40 2.24
N PHE A 148 10.67 -20.62 3.16
CA PHE A 148 11.22 -19.32 2.83
C PHE A 148 12.47 -19.50 1.97
N SER A 149 12.54 -18.74 0.88
CA SER A 149 13.62 -18.81 -0.10
C SER A 149 14.78 -17.88 0.26
N TRP A 150 14.45 -16.65 0.69
CA TRP A 150 15.44 -15.61 1.02
C TRP A 150 14.75 -14.46 1.76
N CYS A 151 15.54 -13.57 2.37
CA CYS A 151 15.05 -12.31 2.94
C CYS A 151 15.87 -11.13 2.44
N ASN A 152 15.26 -9.97 2.35
CA ASN A 152 15.94 -8.68 2.17
C ASN A 152 15.26 -7.62 3.06
N ARG A 153 15.56 -6.34 2.84
CA ARG A 153 14.97 -5.24 3.62
C ARG A 153 13.44 -5.14 3.54
N ALA A 154 12.82 -5.66 2.48
CA ALA A 154 11.37 -5.66 2.32
C ALA A 154 10.68 -6.77 3.13
N GLY A 155 11.40 -7.86 3.46
CA GLY A 155 10.85 -8.97 4.22
C GLY A 155 11.45 -10.32 3.81
N CYS A 156 10.78 -11.39 4.22
CA CYS A 156 11.15 -12.77 3.96
C CYS A 156 10.19 -13.41 2.96
N PHE A 157 10.75 -13.93 1.87
CA PHE A 157 10.03 -14.32 0.67
C PHE A 157 9.82 -15.83 0.63
N ALA A 158 8.58 -16.26 0.49
CA ALA A 158 8.21 -17.62 0.11
C ALA A 158 7.71 -17.62 -1.34
N ARG A 159 8.30 -18.49 -2.18
CA ARG A 159 7.83 -18.73 -3.55
C ARG A 159 6.95 -19.97 -3.57
N VAL A 160 5.71 -19.79 -3.99
CA VAL A 160 4.63 -20.76 -3.85
C VAL A 160 4.13 -21.16 -5.23
N GLY A 161 4.00 -22.47 -5.46
CA GLY A 161 3.33 -23.02 -6.64
C GLY A 161 2.01 -23.66 -6.24
N PHE A 162 0.97 -23.41 -7.04
CA PHE A 162 -0.36 -24.01 -6.89
C PHE A 162 -0.69 -24.86 -8.11
N THR A 163 -1.15 -26.07 -7.87
CA THR A 163 -1.74 -26.95 -8.89
C THR A 163 -3.09 -26.41 -9.35
N GLN A 164 -3.60 -26.89 -10.49
CA GLN A 164 -4.92 -26.48 -10.97
C GLN A 164 -6.03 -26.77 -9.95
N ALA A 165 -5.97 -27.91 -9.26
CA ALA A 165 -6.95 -28.27 -8.23
C ALA A 165 -6.94 -27.28 -7.04
N GLU A 166 -5.79 -26.72 -6.70
CA GLU A 166 -5.66 -25.71 -5.64
C GLU A 166 -6.18 -24.34 -6.10
N VAL A 167 -5.88 -23.95 -7.34
CA VAL A 167 -6.51 -22.75 -7.95
C VAL A 167 -8.03 -22.87 -7.96
N ASP A 168 -8.56 -24.04 -8.33
CA ASP A 168 -10.00 -24.31 -8.31
C ASP A 168 -10.58 -24.29 -6.88
N ALA A 169 -9.80 -24.75 -5.89
CA ALA A 169 -10.17 -24.65 -4.49
C ALA A 169 -10.22 -23.19 -4.02
N PHE A 170 -9.27 -22.34 -4.42
CA PHE A 170 -9.35 -20.91 -4.14
C PHE A 170 -10.57 -20.24 -4.78
N LYS A 171 -10.89 -20.60 -6.04
CA LYS A 171 -12.06 -20.06 -6.75
C LYS A 171 -13.40 -20.42 -6.10
N LYS A 172 -13.48 -21.57 -5.44
CA LYS A 172 -14.71 -22.09 -4.81
C LYS A 172 -14.74 -21.90 -3.29
N GLY A 173 -13.58 -21.66 -2.68
CA GLY A 173 -13.40 -21.65 -1.25
C GLY A 173 -13.91 -20.38 -0.60
N ASN A 174 -14.03 -20.42 0.72
CA ASN A 174 -14.55 -19.30 1.50
C ASN A 174 -13.45 -18.60 2.28
N LYS A 175 -12.48 -19.37 2.78
CA LYS A 175 -11.41 -18.86 3.63
C LYS A 175 -10.09 -19.50 3.22
N SER A 176 -9.05 -18.69 3.08
CA SER A 176 -7.68 -19.19 3.08
C SER A 176 -6.90 -18.56 4.23
N VAL A 177 -5.97 -19.32 4.79
CA VAL A 177 -5.14 -18.89 5.92
C VAL A 177 -3.68 -19.15 5.59
N VAL A 178 -2.87 -18.12 5.73
CA VAL A 178 -1.41 -18.19 5.80
C VAL A 178 -1.02 -18.16 7.27
N THR A 179 -0.05 -18.98 7.68
CA THR A 179 0.50 -18.97 9.04
C THR A 179 2.00 -18.81 8.98
N ILE A 180 2.50 -17.89 9.82
CA ILE A 180 3.92 -17.63 10.04
C ILE A 180 4.23 -17.72 11.55
N VAL A 181 5.50 -17.88 11.88
CA VAL A 181 5.99 -17.96 13.27
C VAL A 181 6.99 -16.83 13.50
N PRO A 182 6.80 -15.96 14.49
CA PRO A 182 7.80 -14.95 14.86
C PRO A 182 9.06 -15.59 15.45
N ALA A 183 10.24 -15.11 15.08
CA ALA A 183 11.53 -15.57 15.62
C ALA A 183 11.69 -15.22 17.11
N VAL A 184 11.10 -14.10 17.55
CA VAL A 184 11.10 -13.66 18.94
C VAL A 184 10.13 -14.45 19.83
N ALA A 185 9.18 -15.16 19.23
CA ALA A 185 8.20 -16.00 19.92
C ALA A 185 7.95 -17.32 19.17
N PRO A 186 8.92 -18.27 19.16
CA PRO A 186 8.87 -19.50 18.35
C PRO A 186 7.72 -20.45 18.68
N ASP A 187 7.09 -20.28 19.84
CA ASP A 187 5.92 -21.02 20.32
C ASP A 187 4.58 -20.43 19.83
N GLN A 188 4.61 -19.21 19.29
CA GLN A 188 3.43 -18.49 18.83
C GLN A 188 3.24 -18.61 17.31
N LYS A 189 1.97 -18.62 16.88
CA LYS A 189 1.60 -18.66 15.46
C LYS A 189 0.74 -17.45 15.12
N VAL A 190 1.10 -16.77 14.05
CA VAL A 190 0.30 -15.67 13.50
C VAL A 190 -0.45 -16.21 12.29
N ALA A 191 -1.78 -16.29 12.41
CA ALA A 191 -2.67 -16.70 11.33
C ALA A 191 -3.22 -15.46 10.62
N LEU A 192 -2.93 -15.35 9.32
CA LEU A 192 -3.33 -14.26 8.46
C LEU A 192 -4.38 -14.76 7.47
N ASN A 193 -5.54 -14.10 7.45
CA ASN A 193 -6.59 -14.45 6.51
C ASN A 193 -6.24 -13.93 5.12
N VAL A 194 -6.30 -14.81 4.12
CA VAL A 194 -6.30 -14.46 2.71
C VAL A 194 -7.75 -14.50 2.24
N SER A 195 -8.31 -13.34 1.92
CA SER A 195 -9.69 -13.23 1.43
C SER A 195 -9.80 -13.85 0.05
N LEU A 196 -10.83 -14.67 -0.17
CA LEU A 196 -11.15 -15.26 -1.48
C LEU A 196 -12.23 -14.47 -2.22
N LYS A 197 -12.73 -13.39 -1.63
CA LYS A 197 -13.72 -12.50 -2.24
C LYS A 197 -13.12 -11.80 -3.45
N GLY A 198 -13.63 -12.13 -4.63
CA GLY A 198 -13.16 -11.60 -5.91
C GLY A 198 -11.96 -12.33 -6.50
N PHE A 199 -11.48 -13.41 -5.86
CA PHE A 199 -10.32 -14.18 -6.33
C PHE A 199 -10.47 -14.63 -7.78
N THR A 200 -11.60 -15.24 -8.14
CA THR A 200 -11.84 -15.75 -9.50
C THR A 200 -11.73 -14.65 -10.54
N ALA A 201 -12.37 -13.50 -10.30
CA ALA A 201 -12.35 -12.37 -11.22
C ALA A 201 -10.94 -11.77 -11.36
N ALA A 202 -10.21 -11.58 -10.25
CA ALA A 202 -8.83 -11.10 -10.28
C ALA A 202 -7.89 -12.07 -11.01
N TYR A 203 -8.01 -13.37 -10.72
CA TYR A 203 -7.17 -14.39 -11.33
C TYR A 203 -7.36 -14.46 -12.84
N ASP A 204 -8.62 -14.45 -13.29
CA ASP A 204 -8.95 -14.53 -14.71
C ASP A 204 -8.54 -13.23 -15.45
N ALA A 205 -8.67 -12.07 -14.81
CA ALA A 205 -8.21 -10.79 -15.37
C ALA A 205 -6.68 -10.74 -15.51
N VAL A 206 -5.94 -11.12 -14.47
CA VAL A 206 -4.47 -11.21 -14.49
C VAL A 206 -4.00 -12.21 -15.54
N LYS A 207 -4.64 -13.38 -15.62
CA LYS A 207 -4.33 -14.38 -16.64
C LYS A 207 -4.47 -13.80 -18.05
N ALA A 208 -5.60 -13.13 -18.33
CA ALA A 208 -5.85 -12.52 -19.63
C ALA A 208 -4.84 -11.41 -19.97
N SER A 209 -4.43 -10.60 -19.00
CA SER A 209 -3.36 -9.60 -19.21
C SER A 209 -2.02 -10.26 -19.52
N ASN A 210 -1.64 -11.31 -18.79
CA ASN A 210 -0.36 -11.97 -18.97
C ASN A 210 -0.27 -12.75 -20.29
N GLU A 211 -1.37 -13.37 -20.74
CA GLU A 211 -1.43 -14.01 -22.06
C GLU A 211 -1.20 -13.00 -23.19
N LYS A 212 -1.71 -11.76 -23.05
CA LYS A 212 -1.44 -10.67 -24.01
C LYS A 212 0.01 -10.21 -23.97
N ALA A 213 0.56 -10.03 -22.76
CA ALA A 213 1.96 -9.63 -22.56
C ALA A 213 2.93 -10.66 -23.17
N GLU A 214 2.70 -11.95 -22.92
CA GLU A 214 3.51 -13.04 -23.49
C GLU A 214 3.41 -13.08 -25.02
N ALA A 215 2.21 -12.87 -25.58
CA ALA A 215 2.02 -12.84 -27.03
C ALA A 215 2.75 -11.66 -27.70
N ALA A 216 2.82 -10.50 -27.04
CA ALA A 216 3.52 -9.32 -27.54
C ALA A 216 5.06 -9.48 -27.52
N GLN A 217 5.58 -10.27 -26.57
CA GLN A 217 7.03 -10.51 -26.42
C GLN A 217 7.56 -11.66 -27.27
N LYS A 218 6.68 -12.50 -27.85
CA LYS A 218 7.11 -13.61 -28.69
C LYS A 218 7.75 -13.07 -29.98
N PRO A 219 9.04 -13.34 -30.25
CA PRO A 219 9.66 -12.93 -31.51
C PRO A 219 8.84 -13.48 -32.68
N ALA A 220 8.61 -12.66 -33.71
CA ALA A 220 8.13 -13.16 -34.99
C ALA A 220 9.13 -14.24 -35.43
N ALA A 221 8.67 -15.49 -35.47
CA ALA A 221 9.53 -16.60 -35.87
C ALA A 221 10.03 -16.33 -37.29
N GLU A 222 11.34 -16.11 -37.43
CA GLU A 222 12.08 -16.20 -38.72
C GLU A 222 12.22 -17.67 -39.14
#